data_AF-A0A366VZ65-F1
#
_entry.id   AF-A0A366VZ65-F1
#
_cell.length_a   1.000
_cell.length_b   1.000
_cell.length_c   1.000
_cell.angle_alpha   90.00
_cell.angle_beta   90.00
_cell.angle_gamma   90.00
#
_symmetry.space_group_name_H-M   'P 1'
#
loop_
_entity.id
_entity.type
_entity.pdbx_description
1 polymer ?
#
loop_
_entity_poly.entity_id
_entity_poly.type
_entity_poly.pdbx_seq_one_letter_code
_entity_poly.pdbx_strand_id
1 'polypeptide(L)'
;MQRPKVFIIGFNKTATTTLHSFFLKNGYHSVHWSLPDGRFLAPVITTNVLNGRPALASIDAFDVYSDLSFTDGTMHLEANYFYRELYRDYPDAYFLLNWRNAESWLLSRKNHIGRQYADSFLKRAAASYGANDTETETIWRHRHETFHDDVRTFFSNRPDAKFLDFDIQTDEPERLATWLTPDFDCDLAFWGKQNATKNKKKVSTSKRLRLRLRMR
;
A
#
# COMPACT_ATOMS: atom_id res chain seq x y z
N MET A 1 -9.92 19.63 19.01
CA MET A 1 -10.29 18.23 18.70
C MET A 1 -9.18 17.60 17.89
N GLN A 2 -8.89 16.32 18.09
CA GLN A 2 -7.91 15.61 17.26
C GLN A 2 -8.50 15.45 15.85
N ARG A 3 -7.68 15.62 14.81
CA ARG A 3 -8.11 15.44 13.42
C ARG A 3 -8.52 13.97 13.18
N PRO A 4 -9.55 13.69 12.36
CA PRO A 4 -9.87 12.33 11.95
C PRO A 4 -8.67 11.63 11.31
N LYS A 5 -8.59 10.30 11.47
CA LYS A 5 -7.52 9.52 10.85
C LYS A 5 -7.76 9.33 9.35
N VAL A 6 -6.70 9.03 8.60
CA VAL A 6 -6.78 8.54 7.22
C VAL A 6 -6.11 7.18 7.14
N PHE A 7 -6.88 6.17 6.75
CA PHE A 7 -6.40 4.83 6.49
C PHE A 7 -6.32 4.60 4.99
N ILE A 8 -5.10 4.41 4.50
CA ILE A 8 -4.82 3.97 3.14
C ILE A 8 -4.78 2.45 3.15
N ILE A 9 -5.91 1.84 2.83
CA ILE A 9 -6.17 0.41 3.03
C ILE A 9 -5.89 -0.45 1.79
N GLY A 10 -5.48 0.16 0.68
CA GLY A 10 -4.98 -0.58 -0.47
C GLY A 10 -3.68 -1.33 -0.15
N PHE A 11 -3.47 -2.47 -0.83
CA PHE A 11 -2.25 -3.27 -0.66
C PHE A 11 -0.99 -2.46 -0.93
N ASN A 12 0.15 -2.89 -0.41
CA ASN A 12 1.43 -2.37 -0.88
C ASN A 12 1.52 -2.42 -2.43
N LYS A 13 2.34 -1.54 -2.99
CA LYS A 13 2.42 -1.38 -4.46
C LYS A 13 1.09 -0.92 -5.06
N THR A 14 0.35 -0.04 -4.40
CA THR A 14 -0.77 0.70 -5.00
C THR A 14 -0.55 2.20 -4.78
N ALA A 15 0.67 2.68 -5.01
CA ALA A 15 1.09 4.08 -4.80
C ALA A 15 1.08 4.57 -3.33
N THR A 16 1.16 3.65 -2.35
CA THR A 16 1.28 3.97 -0.92
C THR A 16 2.38 4.99 -0.60
N THR A 17 3.57 4.89 -1.23
CA THR A 17 4.65 5.88 -1.06
C THR A 17 4.31 7.27 -1.63
N THR A 18 3.60 7.33 -2.77
CA THR A 18 3.17 8.61 -3.35
C THR A 18 2.18 9.29 -2.42
N LEU A 19 1.20 8.54 -1.91
CA LEU A 19 0.20 9.04 -0.97
C LEU A 19 0.86 9.50 0.34
N HIS A 20 1.74 8.69 0.92
CA HIS A 20 2.51 9.07 2.10
C HIS A 20 3.29 10.38 1.88
N SER A 21 4.03 10.50 0.77
CA SER A 21 4.75 11.73 0.43
C SER A 21 3.81 12.93 0.23
N PHE A 22 2.62 12.73 -0.32
CA PHE A 22 1.64 13.79 -0.54
C PHE A 22 1.18 14.36 0.79
N PHE A 23 0.79 13.51 1.75
CA PHE A 23 0.39 13.96 3.08
C PHE A 23 1.54 14.60 3.86
N LEU A 24 2.75 14.04 3.82
CA LEU A 24 3.92 14.63 4.49
C LEU A 24 4.23 16.05 3.98
N LYS A 25 4.22 16.25 2.65
CA LYS A 25 4.51 17.56 2.06
C LYS A 25 3.43 18.60 2.35
N ASN A 26 2.20 18.15 2.57
CA ASN A 26 1.09 18.97 3.04
C ASN A 26 1.10 19.23 4.56
N GLY A 27 2.15 18.80 5.28
CA GLY A 27 2.31 19.07 6.71
C GLY A 27 1.58 18.11 7.65
N TYR A 28 1.00 17.02 7.14
CA TYR A 28 0.32 16.01 7.96
C TYR A 28 1.29 14.96 8.49
N HIS A 29 1.02 14.45 9.70
CA HIS A 29 1.78 13.35 10.29
C HIS A 29 1.40 12.03 9.61
N SER A 30 2.15 11.65 8.59
CA SER A 30 1.93 10.40 7.86
C SER A 30 2.97 9.34 8.25
N VAL A 31 2.54 8.09 8.40
CA VAL A 31 3.39 6.92 8.62
C VAL A 31 3.21 5.88 7.52
N HIS A 32 4.31 5.23 7.13
CA HIS A 32 4.38 4.30 5.99
C HIS A 32 5.17 3.06 6.41
N TRP A 33 4.47 1.91 6.56
CA TRP A 33 4.91 0.56 7.01
C TRP A 33 5.75 0.44 8.30
N SER A 34 6.66 1.38 8.59
CA SER A 34 7.51 1.43 9.78
C SER A 34 7.28 2.70 10.60
N LEU A 35 7.47 2.56 11.90
CA LEU A 35 7.36 3.60 12.90
C LEU A 35 8.75 4.19 13.19
N PRO A 36 8.83 5.44 13.68
CA PRO A 36 10.11 6.07 14.03
C PRO A 36 10.94 5.31 15.08
N ASP A 37 10.29 4.51 15.91
CA ASP A 37 10.91 3.69 16.95
C ASP A 37 11.38 2.31 16.46
N GLY A 38 11.29 2.04 15.15
CA GLY A 38 11.72 0.79 14.52
C GLY A 38 10.66 -0.32 14.50
N ARG A 39 9.49 -0.13 15.11
CA ARG A 39 8.37 -1.06 14.98
C ARG A 39 7.73 -0.98 13.59
N PHE A 40 6.91 -1.98 13.25
CA PHE A 40 6.17 -2.02 11.98
C PHE A 40 4.67 -1.89 12.22
N LEU A 41 3.96 -1.20 11.33
CA LEU A 41 2.52 -0.95 11.46
C LEU A 41 1.72 -2.26 11.52
N ALA A 42 1.96 -3.18 10.59
CA ALA A 42 1.14 -4.38 10.48
C ALA A 42 1.23 -5.29 11.73
N PRO A 43 2.43 -5.61 12.27
CA PRO A 43 2.54 -6.33 13.54
C PRO A 43 1.88 -5.62 14.72
N VAL A 44 2.03 -4.30 14.84
CA VAL A 44 1.43 -3.55 15.96
C VAL A 44 -0.09 -3.58 15.88
N ILE A 45 -0.67 -3.26 14.72
CA ILE A 45 -2.13 -3.29 14.51
C ILE A 45 -2.67 -4.70 14.74
N THR A 46 -2.03 -5.72 14.16
CA THR A 46 -2.43 -7.12 14.35
C THR A 46 -2.42 -7.50 15.82
N THR A 47 -1.36 -7.15 16.55
CA THR A 47 -1.26 -7.44 17.99
C THR A 47 -2.38 -6.74 18.77
N ASN A 48 -2.64 -5.46 18.50
CA ASN A 48 -3.69 -4.72 19.19
C ASN A 48 -5.07 -5.36 18.97
N VAL A 49 -5.44 -5.60 17.71
CA VAL A 49 -6.74 -6.16 17.35
C VAL A 49 -6.93 -7.55 17.96
N LEU A 50 -5.93 -8.44 17.86
CA LEU A 50 -6.01 -9.78 18.43
C LEU A 50 -6.09 -9.80 19.96
N ASN A 51 -5.63 -8.75 20.63
CA ASN A 51 -5.77 -8.57 22.08
C ASN A 51 -7.04 -7.77 22.48
N GLY A 52 -7.96 -7.51 21.53
CA GLY A 52 -9.19 -6.76 21.80
C GLY A 52 -8.97 -5.28 22.12
N ARG A 53 -7.81 -4.71 21.75
CA ARG A 53 -7.49 -3.29 21.93
C ARG A 53 -7.85 -2.50 20.67
N PRO A 54 -8.03 -1.16 20.78
CA PRO A 54 -8.14 -0.31 19.61
C PRO A 54 -6.97 -0.53 18.65
N ALA A 55 -7.24 -0.60 17.36
CA ALA A 55 -6.24 -0.97 16.34
C ALA A 55 -4.95 -0.14 16.40
N LEU A 56 -5.04 1.16 16.74
CA LEU A 56 -3.88 2.05 16.86
C LEU A 56 -3.38 2.25 18.29
N ALA A 57 -3.76 1.42 19.26
CA ALA A 57 -3.24 1.52 20.62
C ALA A 57 -1.69 1.57 20.60
N SER A 58 -1.10 2.59 21.22
CA SER A 58 0.35 2.92 21.24
C SER A 58 0.96 3.52 19.96
N ILE A 59 0.17 3.76 18.92
CA ILE A 59 0.61 4.33 17.63
C ILE A 59 -0.38 5.35 17.05
N ASP A 60 -1.24 5.96 17.87
CA ASP A 60 -2.33 6.86 17.50
C ASP A 60 -1.90 8.33 17.27
N ALA A 61 -0.60 8.60 17.28
CA ALA A 61 0.00 9.93 17.12
C ALA A 61 0.01 10.47 15.68
N PHE A 62 -0.32 9.65 14.68
CA PHE A 62 -0.29 10.02 13.27
C PHE A 62 -1.68 10.40 12.74
N ASP A 63 -1.73 11.25 11.73
CA ASP A 63 -2.95 11.56 10.98
C ASP A 63 -3.23 10.46 9.94
N VAL A 64 -2.18 9.95 9.28
CA VAL A 64 -2.31 9.08 8.09
C VAL A 64 -1.50 7.80 8.23
N TYR A 65 -2.13 6.66 7.94
CA TYR A 65 -1.53 5.32 8.00
C TYR A 65 -1.57 4.67 6.63
N SER A 66 -0.42 4.19 6.15
CA SER A 66 -0.29 3.62 4.81
C SER A 66 0.67 2.44 4.77
N ASP A 67 0.47 1.56 3.78
CA ASP A 67 1.28 0.36 3.58
C ASP A 67 1.25 -0.54 4.83
N LEU A 68 0.06 -1.07 5.09
CA LEU A 68 -0.23 -1.91 6.24
C LEU A 68 0.24 -3.36 6.04
N SER A 69 1.28 -3.57 5.22
CA SER A 69 1.84 -4.86 4.87
C SER A 69 3.16 -5.10 5.61
N PHE A 70 3.39 -6.31 6.08
CA PHE A 70 4.67 -6.75 6.62
C PHE A 70 4.99 -8.16 6.15
N THR A 71 6.26 -8.39 5.80
CA THR A 71 6.76 -9.72 5.48
C THR A 71 8.22 -9.79 5.88
N ASP A 72 8.68 -10.90 6.44
CA ASP A 72 10.09 -11.12 6.79
C ASP A 72 10.63 -12.51 6.39
N GLY A 73 9.78 -13.36 5.79
CA GLY A 73 10.15 -14.74 5.46
C GLY A 73 9.56 -15.77 6.43
N THR A 74 9.26 -15.35 7.66
CA THR A 74 8.61 -16.17 8.69
C THR A 74 7.13 -15.83 8.78
N MET A 75 6.80 -14.54 8.72
CA MET A 75 5.43 -14.04 8.82
C MET A 75 5.07 -13.20 7.60
N HIS A 76 3.80 -13.24 7.21
CA HIS A 76 3.19 -12.31 6.27
C HIS A 76 1.91 -11.75 6.87
N LEU A 77 1.90 -10.45 7.10
CA LEU A 77 0.79 -9.73 7.71
C LEU A 77 0.30 -8.65 6.76
N GLU A 78 -1.01 -8.56 6.62
CA GLU A 78 -1.72 -7.57 5.80
C GLU A 78 -2.76 -6.94 6.73
N ALA A 79 -2.36 -5.93 7.51
CA ALA A 79 -3.22 -5.31 8.52
C ALA A 79 -4.33 -4.44 7.92
N ASN A 80 -4.31 -4.20 6.60
CA ASN A 80 -5.45 -3.64 5.88
C ASN A 80 -6.69 -4.53 5.92
N TYR A 81 -6.55 -5.84 6.18
CA TYR A 81 -7.71 -6.72 6.42
C TYR A 81 -8.51 -6.33 7.69
N PHE A 82 -7.91 -5.59 8.62
CA PHE A 82 -8.60 -5.07 9.81
C PHE A 82 -9.40 -3.78 9.54
N TYR A 83 -9.82 -3.52 8.30
CA TYR A 83 -10.58 -2.32 7.95
C TYR A 83 -11.92 -2.20 8.71
N ARG A 84 -12.50 -3.32 9.14
CA ARG A 84 -13.75 -3.34 9.93
C ARG A 84 -13.50 -2.87 11.36
N GLU A 85 -12.41 -3.33 11.96
CA GLU A 85 -11.95 -2.93 13.29
C GLU A 85 -11.46 -1.48 13.29
N LEU A 86 -10.71 -1.08 12.26
CA LEU A 86 -10.32 0.32 12.06
C LEU A 86 -11.56 1.22 11.96
N TYR A 87 -12.59 0.82 11.21
CA TYR A 87 -13.85 1.58 11.12
C TYR A 87 -14.61 1.62 12.44
N ARG A 88 -14.67 0.49 13.16
CA ARG A 88 -15.31 0.41 14.48
C ARG A 88 -14.61 1.32 15.50
N ASP A 89 -13.28 1.31 15.52
CA ASP A 89 -12.48 2.03 16.51
C ASP A 89 -12.34 3.52 16.16
N TYR A 90 -12.45 3.88 14.87
CA TYR A 90 -12.30 5.25 14.34
C TYR A 90 -13.40 5.55 13.31
N PRO A 91 -14.67 5.70 13.73
CA PRO A 91 -15.82 5.83 12.81
C PRO A 91 -15.86 7.13 12.01
N ASP A 92 -15.12 8.16 12.44
CA ASP A 92 -14.99 9.46 11.77
C ASP A 92 -13.82 9.52 10.77
N ALA A 93 -13.02 8.46 10.70
CA ALA A 93 -11.83 8.36 9.85
C ALA A 93 -12.17 8.23 8.37
N TYR A 94 -11.22 8.65 7.55
CA TYR A 94 -11.19 8.49 6.10
C TYR A 94 -10.61 7.12 5.72
N PHE A 95 -11.28 6.40 4.82
CA PHE A 95 -10.86 5.10 4.29
C PHE A 95 -10.64 5.21 2.79
N LEU A 96 -9.37 5.21 2.37
CA LEU A 96 -8.97 5.23 0.96
C LEU A 96 -8.63 3.81 0.50
N LEU A 97 -9.49 3.23 -0.33
CA LEU A 97 -9.16 2.02 -1.09
C LEU A 97 -8.46 2.42 -2.38
N ASN A 98 -7.15 2.59 -2.31
CA ASN A 98 -6.30 2.84 -3.47
C ASN A 98 -5.92 1.51 -4.15
N TRP A 99 -6.19 1.39 -5.45
CA TRP A 99 -5.97 0.15 -6.19
C TRP A 99 -5.49 0.40 -7.62
N ARG A 100 -5.03 -0.67 -8.28
CA ARG A 100 -4.73 -0.75 -9.71
C ARG A 100 -5.06 -2.16 -10.21
N ASN A 101 -5.09 -2.37 -11.52
CA ASN A 101 -5.38 -3.70 -12.06
C ASN A 101 -4.44 -4.79 -11.50
N ALA A 102 -5.00 -5.98 -11.27
CA ALA A 102 -4.32 -7.08 -10.58
C ALA A 102 -3.00 -7.50 -11.24
N GLU A 103 -2.91 -7.53 -12.57
CA GLU A 103 -1.67 -7.90 -13.26
C GLU A 103 -0.55 -6.88 -13.05
N SER A 104 -0.88 -5.59 -13.13
CA SER A 104 0.09 -4.52 -12.91
C SER A 104 0.53 -4.44 -11.45
N TRP A 105 -0.38 -4.74 -10.53
CA TRP A 105 -0.07 -4.89 -9.12
C TRP A 105 0.85 -6.08 -8.86
N LEU A 106 0.51 -7.26 -9.37
CA LEU A 106 1.28 -8.50 -9.23
C LEU A 106 2.70 -8.34 -9.76
N LEU A 107 2.84 -7.83 -10.99
CA LEU A 107 4.15 -7.54 -11.59
C LEU A 107 4.97 -6.59 -10.70
N SER A 108 4.34 -5.62 -10.05
CA SER A 108 5.02 -4.70 -9.17
C SER A 108 5.41 -5.30 -7.82
N ARG A 109 4.64 -6.25 -7.26
CA ARG A 109 5.01 -7.00 -6.05
C ARG A 109 6.16 -7.96 -6.33
N LYS A 110 6.13 -8.67 -7.48
CA LYS A 110 7.21 -9.56 -7.92
C LYS A 110 8.56 -8.86 -8.03
N ASN A 111 8.56 -7.66 -8.61
CA ASN A 111 9.78 -6.87 -8.80
C ASN A 111 10.21 -6.07 -7.56
N HIS A 112 9.48 -6.19 -6.44
CA HIS A 112 9.81 -5.41 -5.25
C HIS A 112 10.97 -6.05 -4.48
N ILE A 113 12.05 -5.30 -4.36
CA ILE A 113 13.18 -5.62 -3.48
C ILE A 113 13.07 -4.72 -2.25
N GLY A 114 13.07 -5.32 -1.07
CA GLY A 114 13.01 -4.61 0.20
C GLY A 114 14.32 -3.86 0.45
N ARG A 115 14.26 -2.55 0.71
CA ARG A 115 15.47 -1.74 0.94
C ARG A 115 16.23 -2.16 2.21
N GLN A 116 15.52 -2.59 3.25
CA GLN A 116 16.12 -3.01 4.51
C GLN A 116 16.78 -4.40 4.45
N TYR A 117 16.26 -5.29 3.60
CA TYR A 117 16.70 -6.69 3.54
C TYR A 117 17.57 -6.99 2.33
N ALA A 118 17.66 -6.07 1.37
CA ALA A 118 18.21 -6.30 0.02
C ALA A 118 17.60 -7.51 -0.71
N ASP A 119 16.47 -8.02 -0.21
CA ASP A 119 15.88 -9.29 -0.61
C ASP A 119 14.53 -9.12 -1.30
N SER A 120 14.23 -10.11 -2.14
CA SER A 120 12.98 -10.17 -2.90
C SER A 120 11.77 -10.30 -1.97
N PHE A 121 10.81 -9.40 -2.13
CA PHE A 121 9.53 -9.46 -1.43
C PHE A 121 8.76 -10.73 -1.77
N LEU A 122 8.83 -11.18 -3.03
CA LEU A 122 8.24 -12.45 -3.47
C LEU A 122 8.85 -13.64 -2.71
N LYS A 123 10.17 -13.70 -2.58
CA LYS A 123 10.84 -14.81 -1.88
C LYS A 123 10.49 -14.85 -0.40
N ARG A 124 10.43 -13.69 0.27
CA ARG A 124 10.02 -13.61 1.67
C ARG A 124 8.55 -14.02 1.86
N ALA A 125 7.66 -13.55 0.99
CA ALA A 125 6.26 -13.97 1.06
C ALA A 125 6.09 -15.48 0.78
N ALA A 126 6.77 -16.01 -0.24
CA ALA A 126 6.76 -17.43 -0.58
C ALA A 126 7.22 -18.30 0.61
N ALA A 127 8.33 -17.92 1.26
CA ALA A 127 8.82 -18.59 2.46
C ALA A 127 7.77 -18.57 3.60
N SER A 128 7.15 -17.42 3.88
CA SER A 128 6.14 -17.31 4.93
C SER A 128 4.85 -18.08 4.66
N TYR A 129 4.56 -18.38 3.38
CA TYR A 129 3.42 -19.20 2.99
C TYR A 129 3.75 -20.70 2.91
N GLY A 130 5.03 -21.08 2.99
CA GLY A 130 5.47 -22.43 2.65
C GLY A 130 5.19 -22.78 1.18
N ALA A 131 5.25 -21.78 0.29
CA ALA A 131 4.82 -21.88 -1.10
C ALA A 131 5.99 -21.55 -2.06
N ASN A 132 5.85 -21.93 -3.33
CA ASN A 132 6.73 -21.47 -4.41
C ASN A 132 6.24 -20.12 -5.01
N ASP A 133 7.02 -19.56 -5.94
CA ASP A 133 6.70 -18.26 -6.56
C ASP A 133 5.34 -18.27 -7.27
N THR A 134 5.02 -19.33 -8.03
CA THR A 134 3.77 -19.44 -8.78
C THR A 134 2.56 -19.57 -7.85
N GLU A 135 2.67 -20.39 -6.81
CA GLU A 135 1.64 -20.51 -5.77
C GLU A 135 1.43 -19.18 -5.04
N THR A 136 2.52 -18.47 -4.73
CA THR A 136 2.47 -17.16 -4.08
C THR A 136 1.75 -16.12 -4.95
N GLU A 137 1.98 -16.14 -6.27
CA GLU A 137 1.27 -15.30 -7.21
C GLU A 137 -0.23 -15.61 -7.25
N THR A 138 -0.61 -16.88 -7.24
CA THR A 138 -2.02 -17.32 -7.16
C THR A 138 -2.67 -16.86 -5.86
N ILE A 139 -1.99 -17.02 -4.72
CA ILE A 139 -2.47 -16.54 -3.41
C ILE A 139 -2.70 -15.04 -3.45
N TRP A 140 -1.74 -14.27 -3.95
CA TRP A 140 -1.85 -12.81 -4.03
C TRP A 140 -2.99 -12.37 -4.93
N ARG A 141 -3.17 -13.00 -6.10
CA ARG A 141 -4.26 -12.70 -7.02
C ARG A 141 -5.62 -12.89 -6.37
N HIS A 142 -5.84 -14.07 -5.77
CA HIS A 142 -7.09 -14.38 -5.08
C HIS A 142 -7.35 -13.41 -3.92
N ARG A 143 -6.34 -13.12 -3.10
CA ARG A 143 -6.42 -12.16 -2.00
C ARG A 143 -6.72 -10.74 -2.48
N HIS A 144 -6.15 -10.34 -3.62
CA HIS A 144 -6.41 -9.04 -4.21
C HIS A 144 -7.87 -8.93 -4.61
N GLU A 145 -8.37 -9.84 -5.43
CA GLU A 145 -9.77 -9.82 -5.90
C GLU A 145 -10.76 -9.83 -4.73
N THR A 146 -10.64 -10.81 -3.84
CA THR A 146 -11.54 -10.96 -2.67
C THR A 146 -11.51 -9.75 -1.75
N PHE A 147 -10.33 -9.20 -1.43
CA PHE A 147 -10.23 -8.04 -0.53
C PHE A 147 -10.93 -6.80 -1.09
N HIS A 148 -10.78 -6.51 -2.38
CA HIS A 148 -11.42 -5.32 -2.97
C HIS A 148 -12.95 -5.47 -2.97
N ASP A 149 -13.45 -6.66 -3.30
CA ASP A 149 -14.89 -6.93 -3.26
C ASP A 149 -15.43 -6.83 -1.83
N ASP A 150 -14.74 -7.43 -0.85
CA ASP A 150 -15.15 -7.39 0.56
C ASP A 150 -15.16 -5.98 1.16
N VAL A 151 -14.20 -5.13 0.80
CA VAL A 151 -14.14 -3.74 1.24
C VAL A 151 -15.27 -2.93 0.60
N ARG A 152 -15.48 -3.07 -0.72
CA ARG A 152 -16.56 -2.38 -1.44
C ARG A 152 -17.93 -2.77 -0.88
N THR A 153 -18.18 -4.05 -0.68
CA THR A 153 -19.43 -4.55 -0.08
C THR A 153 -19.61 -4.07 1.36
N PHE A 154 -18.53 -3.95 2.13
CA PHE A 154 -18.63 -3.43 3.50
C PHE A 154 -19.05 -1.96 3.53
N PHE A 155 -18.42 -1.11 2.70
CA PHE A 155 -18.70 0.33 2.67
C PHE A 155 -19.94 0.70 1.87
N SER A 156 -20.40 -0.13 0.92
CA SER A 156 -21.69 0.10 0.23
C SER A 156 -22.88 0.07 1.20
N ASN A 157 -22.75 -0.65 2.31
CA ASN A 157 -23.75 -0.71 3.38
C ASN A 157 -23.57 0.39 4.45
N ARG A 158 -22.67 1.36 4.23
CA ARG A 158 -22.29 2.43 5.17
C ARG A 158 -22.14 3.76 4.43
N PRO A 159 -23.25 4.36 3.95
CA PRO A 159 -23.20 5.59 3.15
C PRO A 159 -22.59 6.79 3.89
N ASP A 160 -22.64 6.81 5.23
CA ASP A 160 -22.06 7.87 6.05
C ASP A 160 -20.55 7.71 6.29
N ALA A 161 -19.97 6.57 5.90
CA ALA A 161 -18.53 6.38 6.01
C ALA A 161 -17.80 7.30 5.02
N LYS A 162 -16.73 7.95 5.49
CA LYS A 162 -15.79 8.67 4.62
C LYS A 162 -14.96 7.64 3.86
N PHE A 163 -15.52 7.04 2.82
CA PHE A 163 -14.88 6.02 2.00
C PHE A 163 -14.64 6.54 0.58
N LEU A 164 -13.46 6.27 0.02
CA LEU A 164 -13.13 6.57 -1.37
C LEU A 164 -12.48 5.35 -2.04
N ASP A 165 -13.11 4.88 -3.10
CA ASP A 165 -12.57 3.89 -4.03
C ASP A 165 -11.79 4.63 -5.14
N PHE A 166 -10.47 4.42 -5.19
CA PHE A 166 -9.54 5.24 -5.98
C PHE A 166 -8.59 4.39 -6.83
N ASP A 167 -8.78 4.43 -8.15
CA ASP A 167 -7.86 3.82 -9.13
C ASP A 167 -6.66 4.74 -9.37
N ILE A 168 -5.50 4.35 -8.86
CA ILE A 168 -4.26 5.14 -8.98
C ILE A 168 -3.75 5.29 -10.43
N GLN A 169 -4.37 4.59 -11.38
CA GLN A 169 -4.01 4.65 -12.79
C GLN A 169 -4.81 5.67 -13.58
N THR A 170 -6.06 5.92 -13.17
CA THR A 170 -7.04 6.66 -13.97
C THR A 170 -7.72 7.81 -13.22
N ASP A 171 -7.80 7.75 -11.89
CA ASP A 171 -8.37 8.83 -11.10
C ASP A 171 -7.41 10.02 -10.99
N GLU A 172 -8.00 11.21 -11.10
CA GLU A 172 -7.31 12.48 -10.94
C GLU A 172 -7.13 12.83 -9.45
N PRO A 173 -5.98 13.41 -9.05
CA PRO A 173 -5.69 13.72 -7.65
C PRO A 173 -6.64 14.75 -7.02
N GLU A 174 -7.27 15.61 -7.83
CA GLU A 174 -8.32 16.54 -7.44
C GLU A 174 -9.48 15.82 -6.73
N ARG A 175 -9.82 14.59 -7.18
CA ARG A 175 -10.88 13.78 -6.57
C ARG A 175 -10.53 13.39 -5.13
N LEU A 176 -9.26 13.03 -4.89
CA LEU A 176 -8.76 12.73 -3.55
C LEU A 176 -8.75 13.99 -2.66
N ALA A 177 -8.22 15.11 -3.17
CA ALA A 177 -8.17 16.37 -2.41
C ALA A 177 -9.58 16.89 -2.06
N THR A 178 -10.51 16.83 -3.01
CA THR A 178 -11.92 17.25 -2.79
C THR A 178 -12.62 16.38 -1.75
N TRP A 179 -12.38 15.06 -1.77
CA TRP A 179 -12.93 14.17 -0.76
C TRP A 179 -12.40 14.47 0.66
N LEU A 180 -11.17 14.97 0.76
CA LEU A 180 -10.47 15.30 2.01
C LEU A 180 -10.86 16.66 2.63
N THR A 181 -11.44 17.58 1.86
CA THR A 181 -11.69 19.00 2.23
C THR A 181 -12.44 19.29 3.55
N PRO A 182 -13.26 18.40 4.14
CA PRO A 182 -13.84 18.68 5.46
C PRO A 182 -12.81 18.80 6.59
N ASP A 183 -11.70 18.06 6.53
CA ASP A 183 -10.75 17.94 7.64
C ASP A 183 -9.28 18.14 7.22
N PHE A 184 -9.01 18.15 5.91
CA PHE A 184 -7.68 18.23 5.32
C PHE A 184 -7.69 19.22 4.13
N ASP A 185 -6.83 20.22 4.21
CA ASP A 185 -6.47 21.10 3.10
C ASP A 185 -5.20 20.54 2.42
N CYS A 186 -5.31 20.16 1.15
CA CYS A 186 -4.23 19.51 0.41
C CYS A 186 -3.89 20.27 -0.86
N ASP A 187 -2.68 20.84 -0.91
CA ASP A 187 -2.11 21.45 -2.10
C ASP A 187 -1.66 20.37 -3.11
N LEU A 188 -2.32 20.38 -4.26
CA LEU A 188 -2.05 19.48 -5.38
C LEU A 188 -0.67 19.70 -6.02
N ALA A 189 -0.02 20.84 -5.78
CA ALA A 189 1.37 21.06 -6.21
C ALA A 189 2.35 20.04 -5.60
N PHE A 190 1.99 19.42 -4.47
CA PHE A 190 2.77 18.36 -3.84
C PHE A 190 2.49 16.96 -4.38
N TRP A 191 1.50 16.81 -5.25
CA TRP A 191 1.21 15.54 -5.91
C TRP A 191 2.29 15.21 -6.96
N GLY A 192 2.85 14.00 -6.88
CA GLY A 192 3.86 13.57 -7.85
C GLY A 192 4.22 12.09 -7.72
N LYS A 193 4.22 11.36 -8.84
CA LYS A 193 4.49 9.92 -8.88
C LYS A 193 5.87 9.58 -8.33
N GLN A 194 5.93 8.94 -7.16
CA GLN A 194 7.14 8.35 -6.59
C GLN A 194 7.23 6.87 -6.97
N ASN A 195 8.46 6.35 -7.18
CA ASN A 195 8.73 4.93 -7.42
C ASN A 195 8.02 4.28 -8.63
N ALA A 196 7.82 5.01 -9.73
CA ALA A 196 7.33 4.40 -10.97
C ALA A 196 8.33 3.35 -11.50
N THR A 197 7.88 2.10 -11.67
CA THR A 197 8.68 1.06 -12.32
C THR A 197 8.93 1.49 -13.76
N LYS A 198 10.18 1.87 -14.10
CA LYS A 198 10.56 2.09 -15.49
C LYS A 198 10.48 0.74 -16.22
N ASN A 199 9.60 0.62 -17.20
CA ASN A 199 9.64 -0.49 -18.16
C ASN A 199 11.02 -0.45 -18.84
N LYS A 200 11.94 -1.33 -18.44
CA LYS A 200 13.18 -1.56 -19.20
C LYS A 200 12.74 -2.14 -20.54
N LYS A 201 12.71 -1.31 -21.59
CA LYS A 201 12.66 -1.82 -22.97
C LYS A 201 13.77 -2.86 -23.09
N LYS A 202 13.43 -4.11 -23.41
CA LYS A 202 14.40 -5.13 -23.80
C LYS A 202 15.20 -4.53 -24.95
N VAL A 203 16.42 -4.07 -24.69
CA VAL A 203 17.36 -3.73 -25.75
C VAL A 203 17.71 -5.07 -26.40
N SER A 204 17.15 -5.29 -27.58
CA SER A 204 17.44 -6.43 -28.45
C SER A 204 18.95 -6.62 -28.57
N THR A 205 19.41 -7.81 -28.20
CA THR A 205 20.81 -8.25 -28.21
C THR A 205 21.32 -8.52 -29.63
N SER A 206 21.13 -7.59 -30.56
CA SER A 206 21.56 -7.75 -31.96
C SER A 206 22.60 -6.73 -32.44
N LYS A 207 23.05 -5.80 -31.59
CA LYS A 207 24.11 -4.82 -31.96
C LYS A 207 25.52 -5.12 -31.43
N ARG A 208 25.73 -6.11 -30.55
CA ARG A 208 27.07 -6.46 -30.05
C ARG A 208 27.92 -7.34 -30.98
N LEU A 209 27.35 -7.86 -32.08
CA LEU A 209 28.09 -8.72 -33.01
C LEU A 209 28.76 -7.97 -34.18
N ARG A 210 28.47 -6.68 -34.40
CA ARG A 210 29.05 -5.92 -35.54
C ARG A 210 30.33 -5.14 -35.23
N LEU A 211 30.83 -5.17 -33.99
CA LEU A 211 32.07 -4.47 -33.61
C LEU A 211 33.29 -5.39 -33.44
N ARG A 212 33.15 -6.72 -33.64
CA ARG A 212 34.27 -7.69 -33.52
C ARG A 212 34.84 -8.19 -34.85
N LEU A 213 34.41 -7.65 -35.99
CA LEU A 213 34.85 -8.07 -37.34
C LEU A 213 35.57 -6.97 -38.14
N ARG A 214 36.08 -5.93 -37.47
CA ARG A 214 36.95 -4.90 -38.09
C ARG A 214 38.36 -4.81 -37.48
N MET A 215 38.78 -5.84 -36.74
CA MET A 215 40.16 -5.97 -36.23
C MET A 215 40.73 -7.36 -36.52
N ARG A 216 40.64 -7.78 -37.77
CA ARG A 216 41.54 -8.78 -38.35
C ARG A 216 41.98 -8.30 -39.72
#